data_AF-A0A495A417-F1
#
_entry.id   AF-A0A495A417-F1
#
_cell.length_a   1.000
_cell.length_b   1.000
_cell.length_c   1.000
_cell.angle_alpha   90.00
_cell.angle_beta   90.00
_cell.angle_gamma   90.00
#
_symmetry.space_group_name_H-M   'P 1'
#
loop_
_entity.id
_entity.type
_entity.pdbx_description
1 polymer ?
#
loop_
_entity_poly.entity_id
_entity_poly.type
_entity_poly.pdbx_seq_one_letter_code
_entity_poly.pdbx_strand_id
1 'polypeptide(L)'
;MAHLNLHQKLQEASQQVNAAQEAVIQAQGQDMQRLEQAEQQLQQAEQVLKNVQSEAGEEATENPQFQQAFEELHDVRQQVQEAQQNINDIL
;
A
#
# COMPACT_ATOMS: atom_id res chain seq x y z
N MET A 1 -17.63 -17.91 7.52
CA MET A 1 -17.98 -16.65 6.84
C MET A 1 -16.94 -15.54 7.09
N ALA A 2 -16.38 -15.40 8.31
CA ALA A 2 -15.36 -14.38 8.60
C ALA A 2 -14.03 -14.53 7.80
N HIS A 3 -13.49 -15.74 7.66
CA HIS A 3 -12.23 -15.95 6.91
C HIS A 3 -12.32 -15.63 5.40
N LEU A 4 -13.49 -15.82 4.78
CA LEU A 4 -13.72 -15.45 3.38
C LEU A 4 -13.63 -13.93 3.17
N ASN A 5 -14.09 -13.17 4.17
CA ASN A 5 -14.07 -11.71 4.15
C ASN A 5 -12.65 -11.18 4.40
N LEU A 6 -11.89 -11.82 5.29
CA LEU A 6 -10.49 -11.49 5.56
C LEU A 6 -9.61 -11.64 4.30
N HIS A 7 -9.71 -12.78 3.62
CA HIS A 7 -8.94 -13.03 2.39
C HIS A 7 -9.25 -11.99 1.29
N GLN A 8 -10.53 -11.65 1.09
CA GLN A 8 -10.94 -10.65 0.10
C GLN A 8 -10.39 -9.26 0.43
N LYS A 9 -10.49 -8.82 1.70
CA LYS A 9 -9.93 -7.53 2.15
C LYS A 9 -8.42 -7.47 1.99
N LEU A 10 -7.70 -8.55 2.33
CA LEU A 10 -6.25 -8.63 2.14
C LEU A 10 -5.85 -8.60 0.67
N GLN A 11 -6.62 -9.30 -0.19
CA GLN A 11 -6.40 -9.25 -1.62
C GLN A 11 -6.64 -7.85 -2.20
N GLU A 12 -7.68 -7.16 -1.74
CA GLU A 12 -7.95 -5.77 -2.13
C GLU A 12 -6.81 -4.83 -1.70
N ALA A 13 -6.32 -4.94 -0.47
CA ALA A 13 -5.19 -4.16 0.01
C ALA A 13 -3.93 -4.43 -0.84
N SER A 14 -3.62 -5.69 -1.13
CA SER A 14 -2.47 -6.06 -1.97
C SER A 14 -2.61 -5.51 -3.40
N GLN A 15 -3.82 -5.52 -3.99
CA GLN A 15 -4.05 -4.91 -5.30
C GLN A 15 -3.82 -3.40 -5.30
N GLN A 16 -4.26 -2.70 -4.25
CA GLN A 16 -4.05 -1.27 -4.10
C GLN A 16 -2.57 -0.93 -3.92
N VAL A 17 -1.82 -1.72 -3.14
CA VAL A 17 -0.37 -1.56 -2.99
C VAL A 17 0.36 -1.78 -4.31
N ASN A 18 -0.01 -2.82 -5.07
CA ASN A 18 0.59 -3.08 -6.38
C ASN A 18 0.29 -1.96 -7.38
N ALA A 19 -0.94 -1.44 -7.41
CA ALA A 19 -1.29 -0.31 -8.26
C ALA A 19 -0.46 0.95 -7.89
N ALA A 20 -0.23 1.18 -6.59
CA ALA A 20 0.59 2.29 -6.13
C ALA A 20 2.05 2.11 -6.56
N GLN A 21 2.59 0.90 -6.45
CA GLN A 21 3.94 0.57 -6.90
C GLN A 21 4.13 0.83 -8.40
N GLU A 22 3.17 0.42 -9.23
CA GLU A 22 3.21 0.72 -10.65
C GLU A 22 3.15 2.23 -10.93
N ALA A 23 2.33 2.97 -10.20
CA ALA A 23 2.24 4.42 -10.33
C ALA A 23 3.55 5.12 -9.96
N VAL A 24 4.25 4.67 -8.91
CA VAL A 24 5.58 5.18 -8.53
C VAL A 24 6.62 4.91 -9.62
N ILE A 25 6.65 3.67 -10.13
CA ILE A 25 7.57 3.30 -11.21
C ILE A 25 7.30 4.12 -12.47
N GLN A 26 6.04 4.35 -12.81
CA GLN A 26 5.65 5.17 -13.96
C GLN A 26 5.94 6.65 -13.76
N ALA A 27 5.84 7.16 -12.53
CA ALA A 27 6.13 8.54 -12.21
C ALA A 27 7.61 8.89 -12.38
N GLN A 28 8.51 7.92 -12.19
CA GLN A 28 9.98 8.05 -12.29
C GLN A 28 10.58 9.27 -11.57
N GLY A 29 9.92 9.77 -10.51
CA GLY A 29 10.33 11.01 -9.84
C GLY A 29 10.24 12.24 -10.75
N GLN A 30 9.26 12.31 -11.64
CA GLN A 30 9.00 13.45 -12.53
C GLN A 30 7.51 13.83 -12.60
N ASP A 31 6.61 12.88 -12.33
CA ASP A 31 5.16 13.10 -12.35
C ASP A 31 4.59 13.11 -10.92
N MET A 32 4.50 14.31 -10.33
CA MET A 32 4.01 14.50 -8.96
C MET A 32 2.56 14.03 -8.80
N GLN A 33 1.70 14.20 -9.82
CA GLN A 33 0.30 13.79 -9.73
C GLN A 33 0.17 12.27 -9.63
N ARG A 34 1.03 11.52 -10.33
CA ARG A 34 1.08 10.06 -10.20
C ARG A 34 1.58 9.61 -8.83
N LEU A 35 2.55 10.32 -8.24
CA LEU A 35 3.00 10.04 -6.89
C LEU A 35 1.92 10.32 -5.85
N GLU A 36 1.17 11.41 -5.99
CA GLU A 36 0.00 11.69 -5.13
C GLU A 36 -1.07 10.60 -5.26
N GLN A 37 -1.33 10.11 -6.47
CA GLN A 37 -2.25 9.00 -6.70
C GLN A 37 -1.76 7.71 -6.05
N ALA A 38 -0.46 7.40 -6.16
CA ALA A 38 0.15 6.26 -5.49
C ALA A 38 0.01 6.38 -3.96
N GLU A 39 0.26 7.56 -3.40
CA GLU A 39 0.11 7.81 -1.97
C GLU A 39 -1.33 7.59 -1.50
N GLN A 40 -2.32 8.06 -2.26
CA GLN A 40 -3.73 7.82 -1.94
C GLN A 40 -4.09 6.34 -1.94
N GLN A 41 -3.58 5.57 -2.91
CA GLN A 41 -3.81 4.12 -2.97
C GLN A 41 -3.16 3.40 -1.77
N LEU A 42 -1.96 3.81 -1.37
CA LEU A 42 -1.32 3.28 -0.17
C LEU A 42 -2.08 3.62 1.11
N GLN A 43 -2.64 4.83 1.22
CA GLN A 43 -3.47 5.21 2.37
C GLN A 43 -4.74 4.35 2.47
N GLN A 44 -5.38 4.06 1.32
CA GLN A 44 -6.55 3.17 1.28
C GLN A 44 -6.16 1.75 1.69
N ALA A 45 -5.05 1.22 1.15
CA ALA A 45 -4.57 -0.11 1.49
C ALA A 45 -4.24 -0.23 2.98
N GLU A 46 -3.60 0.79 3.56
CA GLU A 46 -3.29 0.83 4.99
C GLU A 46 -4.56 0.81 5.83
N GLN A 47 -5.59 1.57 5.43
CA GLN A 47 -6.85 1.57 6.14
C GLN A 47 -7.54 0.21 6.10
N VAL A 48 -7.50 -0.48 4.96
CA VAL A 48 -8.02 -1.85 4.84
C VAL A 48 -7.25 -2.80 5.76
N LEU A 49 -5.92 -2.76 5.73
CA LEU A 49 -5.08 -3.60 6.61
C LEU A 49 -5.35 -3.31 8.08
N LYS A 50 -5.43 -2.04 8.50
CA LYS A 50 -5.79 -1.67 9.88
C LYS A 50 -7.17 -2.17 10.30
N ASN A 51 -8.15 -2.10 9.40
CA ASN A 51 -9.49 -2.64 9.66
C ASN A 51 -9.44 -4.17 9.82
N VAL A 52 -8.70 -4.87 8.96
CA VAL A 52 -8.49 -6.33 9.05
C VAL A 52 -7.83 -6.69 10.38
N GLN A 53 -6.79 -5.96 10.78
CA GLN A 53 -6.12 -6.13 12.07
C GLN A 53 -7.07 -5.88 13.25
N SER A 54 -7.92 -4.85 13.18
CA SER A 54 -8.88 -4.54 14.24
C SER A 54 -10.01 -5.56 14.33
N GLU A 55 -10.43 -6.16 13.22
CA GLU A 55 -11.53 -7.13 13.17
C GLU A 55 -11.09 -8.55 13.56
N ALA A 56 -9.91 -8.98 13.10
CA ALA A 56 -9.42 -10.34 13.31
C ALA A 56 -8.30 -10.45 14.37
N GLY A 57 -7.77 -9.33 14.88
CA GLY A 57 -6.79 -9.32 15.96
C GLY A 57 -5.49 -10.02 15.59
N GLU A 58 -4.98 -10.88 16.47
CA GLU A 58 -3.75 -11.65 16.25
C GLU A 58 -3.82 -12.54 14.99
N GLU A 59 -4.99 -13.09 14.66
CA GLU A 59 -5.17 -13.95 13.48
C GLU A 59 -4.87 -13.20 12.16
N ALA A 60 -5.12 -11.88 12.12
CA ALA A 60 -4.73 -11.06 10.98
C ALA A 60 -3.21 -10.92 10.89
N THR A 61 -2.54 -10.61 12.01
CA THR A 61 -1.10 -10.37 12.03
C THR A 61 -0.27 -11.63 11.79
N GLU A 62 -0.84 -12.81 12.07
CA GLU A 62 -0.23 -14.11 11.74
C GLU A 62 -0.55 -14.57 10.31
N ASN A 63 -1.45 -13.88 9.61
CA ASN A 63 -1.80 -14.23 8.24
C ASN A 63 -0.65 -13.86 7.28
N PRO A 64 -0.13 -14.82 6.49
CA PRO A 64 0.97 -14.54 5.57
C PRO A 64 0.66 -13.46 4.54
N GLN A 65 -0.59 -13.35 4.08
CA GLN A 65 -1.00 -12.32 3.13
C GLN A 65 -1.08 -10.95 3.78
N PHE A 66 -1.44 -10.87 5.05
CA PHE A 66 -1.40 -9.62 5.80
C PHE A 66 0.05 -9.16 5.94
N GLN A 67 0.95 -10.04 6.38
CA GLN A 67 2.37 -9.73 6.55
C GLN A 67 2.97 -9.24 5.23
N GLN A 68 2.74 -9.98 4.14
CA GLN A 68 3.20 -9.60 2.81
C GLN A 68 2.64 -8.24 2.37
N ALA A 69 1.33 -8.03 2.46
CA ALA A 69 0.72 -6.77 2.04
C ALA A 69 1.20 -5.58 2.89
N PHE A 70 1.47 -5.80 4.18
CA PHE A 70 1.97 -4.77 5.09
C PHE A 70 3.45 -4.43 4.81
N GLU A 71 4.28 -5.44 4.52
CA GLU A 71 5.67 -5.24 4.08
C GLU A 71 5.72 -4.49 2.75
N GLU A 72 4.97 -4.97 1.73
CA GLU A 72 4.90 -4.31 0.43
C GLU A 72 4.44 -2.85 0.60
N LEU A 73 3.38 -2.59 1.38
CA LEU A 73 2.89 -1.24 1.63
C LEU A 73 3.98 -0.31 2.18
N HIS A 74 4.77 -0.80 3.13
CA HIS A 74 5.87 -0.03 3.72
C HIS A 74 6.95 0.27 2.67
N ASP A 75 7.34 -0.73 1.88
CA ASP A 75 8.35 -0.58 0.83
C ASP A 75 7.92 0.40 -0.25
N VAL A 76 6.67 0.32 -0.74
CA VAL A 76 6.16 1.27 -1.74
C VAL A 76 6.08 2.67 -1.15
N ARG A 77 5.64 2.82 0.10
CA ARG A 77 5.56 4.12 0.77
C ARG A 77 6.93 4.80 0.86
N GLN A 78 7.98 4.02 1.15
CA GLN A 78 9.33 4.55 1.14
C GLN A 78 9.73 5.02 -0.27
N GLN A 79 9.43 4.24 -1.31
CA GLN A 79 9.72 4.64 -2.69
C GLN A 79 8.94 5.89 -3.13
N VAL A 80 7.69 6.06 -2.71
CA VAL A 80 6.93 7.30 -2.94
C VAL A 80 7.67 8.49 -2.33
N GLN A 81 8.08 8.38 -1.07
CA GLN A 81 8.77 9.46 -0.36
C GLN A 81 10.10 9.82 -1.02
N GLU A 82 10.89 8.83 -1.40
CA GLU A 82 12.15 9.03 -2.14
C GLU A 82 11.89 9.70 -3.50
N ALA A 83 10.87 9.26 -4.25
CA ALA A 83 10.52 9.86 -5.53
C ALA A 83 10.02 11.31 -5.39
N GLN A 84 9.22 11.61 -4.36
CA GLN A 84 8.77 12.98 -4.06
C GLN A 84 9.95 13.89 -3.68
N GLN A 85 10.90 13.40 -2.87
CA GLN A 85 12.12 14.14 -2.54
C GLN A 85 12.95 14.43 -3.79
N ASN A 86 13.16 13.43 -4.64
CA ASN A 86 13.90 13.60 -5.89
C ASN A 86 13.27 14.68 -6.81
N ILE A 87 11.94 14.76 -6.90
CA ILE A 87 11.26 15.84 -7.64
C ILE A 87 11.57 17.21 -7.03
N ASN A 88 11.45 17.32 -5.70
CA ASN A 88 11.67 18.58 -4.99
C ASN A 88 13.13 19.05 -5.06
N ASP A 89 14.09 18.12 -5.12
CA ASP A 89 15.52 18.45 -5.24
C ASP A 89 15.93 18.85 -6.67
N ILE A 90 15.15 18.47 -7.69
CA ILE A 90 15.37 18.86 -9.10
C ILE A 90 14.74 20.22 -9.44
N LEU A 91 13.73 20.66 -8.69
CA LEU A 91 13.02 21.94 -8.88
C LEU A 91 13.77 23.15 -8.30
#